data_AF-A0ABD5SIV5-F1
#
_entry.id   AF-A0ABD5SIV5-F1
#
_cell.length_a   1.000
_cell.length_b   1.000
_cell.length_c   1.000
_cell.angle_alpha   90.00
_cell.angle_beta   90.00
_cell.angle_gamma   90.00
#
_symmetry.space_group_name_H-M   'P 1'
#
loop_
_entity.id
_entity.type
_entity.pdbx_description
1 polymer ?
#
loop_
_entity_poly.entity_id
_entity_poly.type
_entity_poly.pdbx_seq_one_letter_code
_entity_poly.pdbx_strand_id
1 'polypeptide(L)' 'MTWETVTLDIDDDVATLTIDRPESLNALTVETLEAMEAALADAADAGVRALVLAG' A
#
# COMPACT_ATOMS: atom_id res chain seq x y z
N MET A 1 0.89 4.06 -7.53
CA MET A 1 2.16 3.31 -7.72
C MET A 1 1.89 1.83 -7.47
N THR A 2 2.66 0.92 -8.08
CA THR A 2 2.40 -0.52 -8.01
C THR A 2 3.69 -1.26 -7.67
N TRP A 3 3.63 -2.11 -6.65
CA TRP A 3 4.66 -3.08 -6.28
C TRP A 3 4.17 -4.49 -6.60
N GLU A 4 5.02 -5.49 -6.40
CA GLU A 4 4.69 -6.88 -6.72
C GLU A 4 3.50 -7.42 -5.92
N THR A 5 3.29 -6.92 -4.70
CA THR A 5 2.27 -7.45 -3.77
C THR A 5 1.24 -6.43 -3.30
N VAL A 6 1.44 -5.14 -3.58
CA VAL A 6 0.57 -4.05 -3.13
C VAL A 6 0.43 -2.95 -4.18
N THR A 7 -0.70 -2.25 -4.18
CA THR A 7 -0.97 -1.07 -5.01
C THR A 7 -1.31 0.12 -4.13
N LEU A 8 -0.73 1.28 -4.41
CA LEU A 8 -1.03 2.55 -3.75
C LEU A 8 -1.72 3.49 -4.75
N ASP A 9 -2.92 3.91 -4.41
CA ASP A 9 -3.66 4.96 -5.10
C ASP A 9 -3.72 6.20 -4.21
N ILE A 10 -3.52 7.40 -4.76
CA ILE A 10 -3.56 8.66 -4.01
C ILE A 10 -4.61 9.56 -4.65
N ASP A 11 -5.65 9.89 -3.90
CA ASP A 11 -6.75 10.78 -4.28
C ASP A 11 -6.78 11.95 -3.29
N ASP A 12 -6.32 13.12 -3.76
CA ASP A 12 -6.12 14.33 -2.96
C ASP A 12 -5.33 14.08 -1.66
N ASP A 13 -6.02 14.13 -0.52
CA ASP A 13 -5.46 13.98 0.83
C ASP A 13 -5.53 12.54 1.36
N VAL A 14 -6.02 11.58 0.57
CA VAL A 14 -6.24 10.20 1.01
C VAL A 14 -5.48 9.22 0.11
N ALA A 15 -4.70 8.33 0.72
CA ALA A 15 -4.06 7.23 0.03
C ALA A 15 -4.78 5.92 0.33
N THR A 16 -5.00 5.10 -0.70
CA THR A 16 -5.53 3.74 -0.56
C THR A 16 -4.45 2.74 -0.92
N LEU A 17 -4.03 1.94 0.06
CA LEU A 17 -3.07 0.86 -0.10
C LEU A 17 -3.83 -0.47 -0.14
N THR A 18 -3.79 -1.16 -1.28
CA THR A 18 -4.49 -2.43 -1.50
C THR A 18 -3.48 -3.57 -1.60
N ILE A 19 -3.65 -4.62 -0.80
CA ILE A 19 -2.88 -5.86 -0.91
C ILE A 19 -3.62 -6.77 -1.89
N ASP A 20 -3.02 -7.06 -3.04
CA ASP A 20 -3.65 -7.88 -4.09
C ASP A 20 -2.94 -9.24 -4.15
N ARG A 21 -3.21 -10.09 -3.15
CA ARG A 21 -2.67 -11.46 -3.07
C ARG A 21 -3.75 -12.48 -2.72
N PRO A 22 -4.78 -12.64 -3.57
CA PRO A 22 -5.92 -13.51 -3.29
C PRO A 22 -5.51 -14.98 -3.09
N GLU A 23 -4.49 -15.45 -3.80
CA GLU A 23 -3.96 -16.81 -3.69
C GLU A 23 -3.39 -17.16 -2.31
N SER A 24 -2.94 -16.14 -1.57
CA SER A 24 -2.35 -16.27 -0.23
C SER A 24 -3.24 -15.63 0.85
N LEU A 25 -4.50 -15.31 0.53
CA LEU A 25 -5.44 -14.63 1.43
C LEU A 25 -4.84 -13.34 2.04
N ASN A 26 -4.11 -12.58 1.23
CA ASN A 26 -3.40 -11.35 1.65
C ASN A 26 -2.43 -11.57 2.83
N ALA A 27 -1.76 -12.73 2.85
CA ALA A 27 -0.70 -13.00 3.81
C ALA A 27 0.39 -11.91 3.77
N LEU A 28 0.76 -11.42 4.96
CA LEU A 28 1.80 -10.43 5.16
C LEU A 28 3.17 -11.10 5.22
N THR A 29 3.74 -11.43 4.07
CA THR A 29 5.13 -11.90 3.97
C THR A 29 6.11 -10.75 4.16
N VAL A 30 7.39 -11.05 4.38
CA VAL A 30 8.45 -10.03 4.50
C VAL A 30 8.43 -9.08 3.30
N GLU A 31 8.36 -9.63 2.09
CA GLU A 31 8.24 -8.87 0.84
C GLU A 31 7.02 -7.93 0.81
N THR A 32 5.87 -8.39 1.29
CA THR A 32 4.67 -7.53 1.38
C THR A 32 4.86 -6.41 2.40
N LEU A 33 5.48 -6.68 3.55
CA LEU A 33 5.77 -5.66 4.54
C LEU A 33 6.77 -4.62 4.03
N GLU A 34 7.82 -5.04 3.31
CA GLU A 34 8.80 -4.13 2.69
C GLU A 34 8.14 -3.24 1.61
N ALA A 35 7.25 -3.82 0.80
CA ALA A 35 6.49 -3.06 -0.19
C ALA A 35 5.51 -2.06 0.46
N MET A 36 4.87 -2.44 1.57
CA MET A 36 4.02 -1.54 2.35
C MET A 36 4.83 -0.38 2.95
N GLU A 37 6.03 -0.64 3.47
CA GLU A 37 6.90 0.40 4.04
C GLU A 37 7.29 1.44 2.98
N ALA A 38 7.65 1.00 1.78
CA ALA A 38 7.91 1.89 0.65
C ALA A 38 6.67 2.71 0.27
N ALA A 39 5.50 2.08 0.20
CA ALA A 39 4.25 2.77 -0.13
C ALA A 39 3.85 3.81 0.94
N LEU A 40 4.10 3.52 2.21
CA LEU A 40 3.87 4.45 3.32
C LEU A 40 4.80 5.65 3.25
N ALA A 41 6.08 5.45 2.91
CA ALA A 41 7.03 6.54 2.71
C ALA A 41 6.58 7.44 1.55
N ASP A 42 6.20 6.86 0.41
CA ASP A 42 5.72 7.60 -0.76
C ASP A 42 4.45 8.40 -0.44
N ALA A 43 3.51 7.82 0.31
CA ALA A 43 2.31 8.52 0.75
C ALA A 43 2.63 9.70 1.71
N ALA A 44 3.61 9.52 2.59
CA ALA A 44 4.06 10.59 3.49
C ALA A 44 4.73 11.73 2.71
N ASP A 45 5.60 11.42 1.74
CA ASP A 45 6.25 12.40 0.88
C ASP A 45 5.25 13.14 -0.03
N ALA A 46 4.18 12.46 -0.44
CA ALA A 46 3.06 13.06 -1.17
C ALA A 46 2.18 13.99 -0.32
N GLY A 47 2.39 14.05 1.00
CA GLY A 47 1.66 14.94 1.90
C GLY A 47 0.26 14.46 2.26
N VAL A 48 -0.02 13.17 2.06
CA VAL A 48 -1.32 12.56 2.31
C VAL A 48 -1.67 12.62 3.80
N ARG A 49 -2.93 12.90 4.13
CA ARG A 49 -3.41 13.08 5.51
C ARG A 49 -4.06 11.84 6.12
N ALA A 50 -4.54 10.92 5.29
CA ALA A 50 -5.12 9.66 5.72
C ALA A 50 -4.71 8.52 4.80
N LEU A 51 -4.50 7.34 5.37
CA LEU A 51 -4.23 6.13 4.61
C LEU A 51 -5.27 5.05 4.94
N VAL A 52 -5.88 4.49 3.90
CA VAL A 52 -6.81 3.37 3.97
C VAL A 52 -6.07 2.12 3.53
N LEU A 53 -6.10 1.09 4.37
CA LEU A 53 -5.59 -0.23 4.03
C LEU A 53 -6.76 -1.11 3.58
N ALA A 54 -6.63 -1.73 2.41
CA ALA A 54 -7.58 -2.67 1.83
C ALA A 54 -6.88 -3.96 1.37
N GLY A 55 -7.67 -5.00 1.09
CA GLY A 55 -7.21 -6.27 0.53
C GLY A 55 -8.35 -7.02 -0.13
#